data_AF-A0A5D0P009-F1
#
_entry.id   AF-A0A5D0P009-F1
#
_cell.length_a   1.000
_cell.length_b   1.000
_cell.length_c   1.000
_cell.angle_alpha   90.00
_cell.angle_beta   90.00
_cell.angle_gamma   90.00
#
_symmetry.space_group_name_H-M   'P 1'
#
loop_
_entity.id
_entity.type
_entity.pdbx_description
1 polymer ?
#
loop_
_entity_poly.entity_id
_entity_poly.type
_entity_poly.pdbx_seq_one_letter_code
_entity_poly.pdbx_strand_id
1 'polypeptide(L)'
;MRGEIQRIMTSYVGVLRGADGLEIAARELGALKRGQAEPGVGAWEVTNLYTVASAIVAAARRREETRGSHWREDFPERADGAWRGHLVTRLVGNALTTAYEPLEGKRS
;
A
#
# COMPACT_ATOMS: atom_id res chain seq x y z
N MET A 1 7.08 11.50 12.60
CA MET A 1 6.77 10.25 11.86
C MET A 1 5.31 9.84 11.91
N ARG A 2 4.67 9.59 13.08
CA ARG A 2 3.25 9.15 13.11
C ARG A 2 2.30 10.08 12.33
N GLY A 3 2.33 11.38 12.64
CA GLY A 3 1.47 12.37 11.97
C GLY A 3 1.79 12.51 10.47
N GLU A 4 3.06 12.34 10.08
CA GLU A 4 3.46 12.37 8.67
C GLU A 4 2.91 11.17 7.90
N ILE A 5 2.99 9.97 8.46
CA ILE A 5 2.39 8.76 7.86
C ILE A 5 0.88 8.96 7.70
N GLN A 6 0.19 9.44 8.74
CA GLN A 6 -1.24 9.70 8.69
C GLN A 6 -1.61 10.73 7.61
N ARG A 7 -0.87 11.84 7.53
CA ARG A 7 -1.05 12.85 6.49
C ARG A 7 -0.88 12.23 5.10
N ILE A 8 0.23 11.53 4.83
CA ILE A 8 0.51 10.90 3.53
C ILE A 8 -0.63 9.97 3.12
N MET A 9 -1.03 9.06 4.00
CA MET A 9 -2.08 8.08 3.72
C MET A 9 -3.44 8.74 3.49
N THR A 10 -3.75 9.81 4.24
CA THR A 10 -5.02 10.55 4.11
C THR A 10 -5.06 11.35 2.82
N SER A 11 -3.96 12.00 2.44
CA SER A 11 -3.88 12.85 1.25
C SER A 11 -3.89 12.06 -0.06
N TYR A 12 -3.29 10.87 -0.09
CA TYR A 12 -2.98 10.18 -1.34
C TYR A 12 -3.49 8.74 -1.45
N VAL A 13 -3.91 8.12 -0.33
CA VAL A 13 -4.26 6.69 -0.25
C VAL A 13 -5.65 6.50 0.38
N GLY A 14 -6.49 7.53 0.26
CA GLY A 14 -7.88 7.56 0.72
C GLY A 14 -8.82 6.71 -0.15
N VAL A 15 -10.11 7.04 -0.17
CA VAL A 15 -11.12 6.28 -0.92
C VAL A 15 -10.84 6.30 -2.42
N LEU A 16 -10.61 7.48 -2.97
CA LEU A 16 -10.22 7.70 -4.36
C LEU A 16 -8.69 7.76 -4.44
N ARG A 17 -8.12 7.08 -5.44
CA ARG A 17 -6.67 7.00 -5.66
C ARG A 17 -6.37 7.20 -7.14
N GLY A 18 -5.20 7.75 -7.46
CA GLY A 18 -4.67 7.84 -8.82
C GLY A 18 -3.18 7.55 -8.82
N ALA A 19 -2.61 7.22 -10.00
CA ALA A 19 -1.19 6.89 -10.14
C ALA A 19 -0.26 7.95 -9.52
N ASP A 20 -0.49 9.24 -9.81
CA ASP A 20 0.35 10.34 -9.33
C ASP A 20 0.36 10.44 -7.80
N GLY A 21 -0.82 10.40 -7.17
CA GLY A 21 -0.94 10.44 -5.72
C GLY A 21 -0.24 9.24 -5.08
N LEU A 22 -0.42 8.05 -5.64
CA LEU A 22 0.20 6.84 -5.15
C LEU A 22 1.74 6.86 -5.30
N GLU A 23 2.27 7.46 -6.38
CA GLU A 23 3.70 7.68 -6.56
C GLU A 23 4.26 8.64 -5.51
N ILE A 24 3.57 9.77 -5.29
CA ILE A 24 3.93 10.74 -4.25
C ILE A 24 3.95 10.06 -2.88
N ALA A 25 2.92 9.26 -2.55
CA ALA A 25 2.85 8.54 -1.29
C ALA A 25 4.04 7.58 -1.09
N ALA A 26 4.40 6.82 -2.13
CA ALA A 26 5.53 5.89 -2.07
C ALA A 26 6.85 6.63 -1.86
N ARG A 27 7.07 7.74 -2.57
CA ARG A 27 8.26 8.58 -2.42
C ARG A 27 8.34 9.20 -1.03
N GLU A 28 7.25 9.80 -0.54
CA GLU A 28 7.22 10.46 0.77
C GLU A 28 7.41 9.45 1.92
N LEU A 29 6.77 8.28 1.87
CA LEU A 29 7.05 7.21 2.83
C LEU A 29 8.50 6.72 2.73
N GLY A 30 9.05 6.55 1.53
CA GLY A 30 10.44 6.14 1.34
C GLY A 30 11.46 7.12 1.94
N ALA A 31 11.12 8.40 2.01
CA ALA A 31 11.97 9.46 2.55
C ALA A 31 11.91 9.62 4.08
N LEU A 32 10.96 8.98 4.76
CA LEU A 32 10.85 9.05 6.23
C LEU A 32 12.06 8.37 6.89
N LYS A 33 12.75 9.10 7.78
CA LYS A 33 13.91 8.59 8.52
C LYS A 33 13.51 7.55 9.55
N ARG A 34 14.06 6.34 9.41
CA ARG A 34 13.85 5.21 10.33
C ARG A 34 14.97 5.16 11.40
N GLY A 35 14.66 4.59 12.57
CA GLY A 35 15.69 4.15 13.53
C GLY A 35 16.34 5.21 14.42
N GLN A 36 15.77 6.40 14.55
CA GLN A 36 16.31 7.46 15.43
C GLN A 36 15.63 7.55 16.80
N ALA A 37 14.72 6.63 17.13
CA ALA A 37 13.94 6.66 18.36
C ALA A 37 14.44 5.61 19.35
N GLU A 38 14.47 5.97 20.63
CA GLU A 38 14.72 5.03 21.72
C GLU A 38 13.71 3.87 21.68
N PRO A 39 14.16 2.61 21.88
CA PRO A 39 13.27 1.46 21.91
C PRO A 39 12.14 1.60 22.94
N GLY A 40 10.92 1.31 22.52
CA GLY A 40 9.74 1.35 23.37
C GLY A 40 8.46 1.21 22.55
N VAL A 41 7.32 1.05 23.24
CA VAL A 41 6.00 0.79 22.63
C VAL A 41 5.69 1.82 21.54
N GLY A 42 5.90 3.11 21.82
CA GLY A 42 5.65 4.18 20.84
C GLY A 42 6.51 4.05 19.58
N ALA A 43 7.78 3.66 19.70
CA ALA A 43 8.66 3.47 18.55
C ALA A 43 8.26 2.25 17.71
N TRP A 44 7.85 1.15 18.36
CA TRP A 44 7.38 -0.06 17.67
C TRP A 44 6.06 0.17 16.95
N GLU A 45 5.11 0.88 17.56
CA GLU A 45 3.85 1.23 16.92
C GLU A 45 4.06 2.05 15.65
N VAL A 46 4.97 3.03 15.69
CA VAL A 46 5.26 3.85 14.51
C VAL A 46 5.96 3.01 13.43
N THR A 47 6.82 2.08 13.82
CA THR A 47 7.45 1.13 12.89
C THR A 47 6.41 0.22 12.22
N ASN A 48 5.41 -0.26 12.98
CA ASN A 48 4.31 -1.06 12.45
C ASN A 48 3.43 -0.24 11.50
N LEU A 49 3.07 0.99 11.88
CA LEU A 49 2.30 1.90 11.03
C LEU A 49 3.02 2.18 9.71
N TYR A 50 4.32 2.45 9.77
CA TYR A 50 5.14 2.65 8.58
C TYR A 50 5.14 1.43 7.65
N THR A 51 5.32 0.25 8.23
CA THR A 51 5.38 -1.03 7.49
C THR A 51 4.05 -1.31 6.78
N VAL A 52 2.94 -1.17 7.50
CA VAL A 52 1.59 -1.38 6.93
C VAL A 52 1.26 -0.33 5.88
N ALA A 53 1.55 0.95 6.13
CA ALA A 53 1.34 2.02 5.15
C ALA A 53 2.11 1.75 3.85
N SER A 54 3.38 1.36 3.96
CA SER A 54 4.22 1.03 2.81
C SER A 54 3.70 -0.18 2.04
N ALA A 55 3.23 -1.22 2.74
CA ALA A 55 2.63 -2.40 2.12
C ALA A 55 1.33 -2.08 1.37
N ILE A 56 0.47 -1.21 1.93
CA ILE A 56 -0.76 -0.76 1.29
C ILE A 56 -0.44 0.05 0.03
N VAL A 57 0.48 1.01 0.11
CA VAL A 57 0.86 1.83 -1.05
C VAL A 57 1.44 0.98 -2.17
N ALA A 58 2.32 0.02 -1.85
CA ALA A 58 2.88 -0.90 -2.83
C ALA A 58 1.79 -1.72 -3.56
N ALA A 59 0.82 -2.25 -2.81
CA ALA A 59 -0.29 -2.99 -3.39
C ALA A 59 -1.22 -2.08 -4.22
N ALA A 60 -1.55 -0.90 -3.72
CA ALA A 60 -2.44 0.04 -4.40
C ALA A 60 -1.83 0.56 -5.72
N ARG A 61 -0.52 0.85 -5.75
CA ARG A 61 0.22 1.20 -6.98
C ARG A 61 0.15 0.11 -8.01
N ARG A 62 0.42 -1.13 -7.58
CA ARG A 62 0.46 -2.29 -8.47
C ARG A 62 -0.93 -2.64 -9.03
N ARG A 63 -2.02 -2.45 -8.27
CA ARG A 63 -3.38 -2.81 -8.71
C ARG A 63 -4.02 -1.73 -9.57
N GLU A 64 -4.08 -2.01 -10.87
CA GLU A 64 -4.66 -1.14 -11.91
C GLU A 64 -6.08 -1.58 -12.28
N GLU A 65 -6.99 -1.49 -11.30
CA GLU A 65 -8.44 -1.63 -11.48
C GLU A 65 -9.17 -0.98 -10.31
N THR A 66 -10.49 -0.93 -10.40
CA THR A 66 -11.38 -0.63 -9.28
C THR A 66 -12.11 -1.89 -8.81
N ARG A 67 -12.00 -2.22 -7.52
CA ARG A 67 -12.68 -3.36 -6.88
C ARG A 67 -12.90 -3.14 -5.39
N GLY A 68 -14.16 -3.17 -4.95
CA GLY A 68 -14.51 -2.99 -3.54
C GLY A 68 -14.06 -1.61 -3.03
N SER A 69 -13.34 -1.58 -1.90
CA SER A 69 -12.80 -0.34 -1.31
C SER A 69 -11.55 0.22 -2.00
N HIS A 70 -11.00 -0.51 -2.99
CA HIS A 70 -9.92 -0.02 -3.84
C HIS A 70 -10.50 0.62 -5.08
N TRP A 71 -10.56 1.96 -5.11
CA TRP A 71 -11.03 2.73 -6.25
C TRP A 71 -9.88 3.53 -6.86
N ARG A 72 -9.70 3.43 -8.19
CA ARG A 72 -8.64 4.05 -8.99
C ARG A 72 -9.28 4.93 -10.07
N GLU A 73 -9.06 6.24 -10.05
CA GLU A 73 -9.64 7.16 -11.05
C GLU A 73 -9.11 6.93 -12.46
N ASP A 74 -7.84 6.52 -12.53
CA ASP A 74 -7.12 6.17 -13.75
C ASP A 74 -7.44 4.75 -14.25
N PHE A 75 -8.10 3.94 -13.42
CA PHE A 75 -8.59 2.60 -13.75
C PHE A 75 -9.99 2.37 -13.12
N PRO A 76 -11.02 3.06 -13.61
CA PRO A 76 -12.34 3.12 -12.96
C PRO A 76 -13.11 1.80 -13.05
N GLU A 77 -12.74 0.94 -13.99
CA GLU A 77 -13.41 -0.33 -14.24
C GLU A 77 -12.75 -1.49 -13.49
N ARG A 78 -13.57 -2.52 -13.23
CA ARG A 78 -13.07 -3.82 -12.76
C ARG A 78 -12.47 -4.59 -13.94
N ALA A 79 -11.29 -5.19 -13.76
CA ALA A 79 -10.57 -5.87 -14.82
C ALA A 79 -10.31 -7.35 -14.47
N ASP A 80 -11.37 -8.16 -14.49
CA ASP A 80 -11.31 -9.59 -14.13
C ASP A 80 -10.39 -10.45 -15.02
N GLY A 81 -10.02 -9.99 -16.22
CA GLY A 81 -9.03 -10.67 -17.06
C GLY A 81 -7.60 -10.57 -16.53
N ALA A 82 -7.26 -9.47 -15.84
CA ALA A 82 -5.91 -9.19 -15.34
C ALA A 82 -5.79 -9.29 -13.81
N TRP A 83 -6.86 -8.98 -13.08
CA TRP A 83 -6.80 -8.72 -11.64
C TRP A 83 -7.63 -9.67 -10.77
N ARG A 84 -7.99 -10.85 -11.26
CA ARG A 84 -8.76 -11.83 -10.47
C ARG A 84 -7.88 -12.67 -9.52
N GLY A 85 -7.33 -12.01 -8.52
CA GLY A 85 -6.36 -12.59 -7.57
C GLY A 85 -6.01 -11.63 -6.44
N HIS A 86 -5.07 -12.05 -5.61
CA HIS A 86 -4.58 -11.31 -4.45
C HIS A 86 -3.25 -10.62 -4.75
N LEU A 87 -3.04 -9.46 -4.13
CA LEU A 87 -1.70 -8.89 -3.99
C LEU A 87 -1.20 -9.25 -2.60
N VAL A 88 -0.14 -10.05 -2.54
CA VAL A 88 0.46 -10.52 -1.29
C VAL A 88 1.76 -9.78 -1.08
N THR A 89 1.81 -9.01 0.00
CA THR A 89 3.02 -8.31 0.43
C THR A 89 3.74 -9.11 1.52
N ARG A 90 5.03 -9.37 1.33
CA ARG A 90 5.91 -10.09 2.25
C ARG A 90 7.10 -9.21 2.63
N LEU A 91 7.48 -9.24 3.90
CA LEU A 91 8.75 -8.66 4.37
C LEU A 91 9.85 -9.71 4.23
N VAL A 92 10.79 -9.48 3.31
CA VAL A 92 11.95 -10.35 3.08
C VAL A 92 13.20 -9.56 3.46
N GLY A 93 13.84 -9.97 4.55
CA GLY A 93 14.88 -9.17 5.19
C GLY A 93 14.30 -7.84 5.66
N ASN A 94 14.81 -6.71 5.13
CA ASN A 94 14.33 -5.37 5.45
C ASN A 94 13.58 -4.69 4.26
N ALA A 95 13.14 -5.49 3.29
CA ALA A 95 12.45 -5.02 2.09
C ALA A 95 11.05 -5.65 1.97
N LEU A 96 10.06 -4.81 1.67
CA LEU A 96 8.73 -5.29 1.31
C LEU A 96 8.71 -5.67 -0.17
N THR A 97 8.19 -6.85 -0.46
CA THR A 97 7.98 -7.35 -1.81
C THR A 97 6.50 -7.66 -1.99
N THR A 98 5.89 -7.21 -3.08
CA THR A 98 4.47 -7.42 -3.37
C THR A 98 4.33 -8.23 -4.66
N ALA A 99 3.76 -9.43 -4.54
CA ALA A 99 3.51 -10.34 -5.65
C ALA A 99 2.01 -10.47 -5.91
N TYR A 100 1.64 -10.76 -7.16
CA TYR A 100 0.27 -11.11 -7.52
C TYR A 100 0.13 -12.64 -7.48
N GLU A 101 -0.87 -13.11 -6.75
CA GLU A 101 -1.23 -14.52 -6.64
C GLU A 101 -2.64 -14.70 -7.24
N PRO A 102 -2.78 -15.33 -8.42
CA PRO A 102 -4.07 -15.50 -9.08
C PRO A 102 -5.00 -16.41 -8.24
N LEU A 103 -6.31 -16.15 -8.30
CA LEU A 103 -7.28 -17.09 -7.73
C LEU A 103 -7.42 -18.29 -8.67
N GLU A 104 -7.06 -19.48 -8.19
CA GLU A 104 -7.32 -20.73 -8.90
C GLU A 104 -8.81 -21.07 -8.86
N GLY A 105 -9.40 -21.34 -10.03
CA GLY A 105 -10.75 -21.91 -10.18
C GLY A 105 -11.92 -20.93 -10.26
N LYS A 106 -12.97 -21.34 -10.99
CA LYS A 106 -14.30 -20.71 -10.95
C LYS A 106 -14.92 -21.06 -9.59
N ARG A 107 -15.17 -20.09 -8.71
CA ARG A 107 -16.16 -20.30 -7.64
C ARG A 107 -17.50 -20.53 -8.34
N SER A 108 -18.11 -21.69 -8.08
CA SER A 108 -19.46 -22.05 -8.51
C SER A 108 -20.49 -21.03 -8.06
#